data_AF-A0A9W8NIH0-F1
#
_entry.id   AF-A0A9W8NIH0-F1
#
_cell.length_a   1.000
_cell.length_b   1.000
_cell.length_c   1.000
_cell.angle_alpha   90.00
_cell.angle_beta   90.00
_cell.angle_gamma   90.00
#
_symmetry.space_group_name_H-M   'P 1'
#
loop_
_entity.id
_entity.type
_entity.pdbx_description
1 polymer ?
#
loop_
_entity_poly.entity_id
_entity_poly.type
_entity_poly.pdbx_seq_one_letter_code
_entity_poly.pdbx_strand_id
1 'polypeptide(L)'
;MRSALLYGLLGASMMADAHPSPKHHHKGVQRRTVDVNSMRVKTTSQYVNHKTAKADQSLKLLKRSTYVETATELVKQVAPNAEFRVGKDHYVGTNGVSHVYFRQTVNGLDVGNANFNVNIGPDGSILSYGHSFYTGELPQINPLQKRAFTSPIVALEGAVKALGLPMTKDKITIEALDDLEAYVLKGTSGAVSDPTARLTYLVKPDGELALTWKVETNLRTSWLHSYMDAATGSEIYGLIDWVWSATYKVFPWDVDDPLSGKREALTDPWELEASEFTWQSDGEQNYTVTQGNNAIAYQDWYGETTNLYQPDSSSLDFEFDLNLNQSDPNAYRDASITQLFYTANFYHDVLYDLGFTEEAGNFQANNNGKGGKDNDAVILSAQDTYDTNNALFVPPPDGQNGIMLMLLWTESNPRRDCTFEKDVVVHEYTHGLSTRLTGGPDNSDCLSDGEASGMGEGWSDFYAIANALKDEWTRDTPVSIGAWVYNDPNGLRSVPYTSDMTANPNTYATLNGLSEEHDIGETWTTVLWEVFWNLVDKHGRNTGPKPVFSESGIPADGNFLTQKIVMDGMALQPCNPTFVSARDAIIDADQALTSGDNACEIWTAFAKRGLGEGAVYDETNRTVSFDIPDGVC
;
A
#
# COMPACT_ATOMS: atom_id res chain seq x y z
N MET A 1 72.23 0.61 -24.29
CA MET A 1 71.24 0.44 -25.38
C MET A 1 69.94 1.06 -24.89
N ARG A 2 69.72 2.34 -25.24
CA ARG A 2 68.58 2.84 -26.05
C ARG A 2 67.22 2.39 -25.46
N SER A 3 66.55 3.18 -24.61
CA SER A 3 65.84 4.46 -24.87
C SER A 3 64.47 4.28 -25.53
N ALA A 4 63.44 4.89 -24.89
CA ALA A 4 62.23 5.55 -25.43
C ALA A 4 61.02 5.21 -24.52
N LEU A 5 60.11 6.09 -24.09
CA LEU A 5 59.87 7.55 -24.11
C LEU A 5 58.53 7.69 -23.33
N LEU A 6 58.45 8.29 -22.13
CA LEU A 6 58.18 9.70 -21.79
C LEU A 6 56.81 10.30 -22.20
N TYR A 7 56.12 10.84 -21.17
CA TYR A 7 55.02 11.83 -21.10
C TYR A 7 53.59 11.37 -21.46
N GLY A 8 52.51 11.82 -20.79
CA GLY A 8 52.37 12.89 -19.79
C GLY A 8 50.93 13.00 -19.25
N LEU A 9 50.78 13.86 -18.23
CA LEU A 9 49.55 14.29 -17.55
C LEU A 9 48.70 15.26 -18.40
N LEU A 10 47.39 15.32 -18.06
CA LEU A 10 46.28 16.29 -18.34
C LEU A 10 45.06 15.47 -18.81
N GLY A 11 43.87 15.48 -18.20
CA GLY A 11 43.08 16.58 -17.65
C GLY A 11 41.79 16.70 -18.48
N ALA A 12 40.63 16.83 -17.81
CA ALA A 12 39.31 17.21 -18.33
C ALA A 12 38.37 16.12 -18.95
N SER A 13 37.30 15.84 -18.19
CA SER A 13 35.88 15.84 -18.60
C SER A 13 35.48 15.50 -20.04
N MET A 14 34.73 14.41 -20.20
CA MET A 14 33.66 14.24 -21.19
C MET A 14 32.50 13.56 -20.45
N MET A 15 31.49 14.31 -19.99
CA MET A 15 30.22 14.52 -20.70
C MET A 15 29.76 13.25 -21.43
N ALA A 16 28.99 12.43 -20.72
CA ALA A 16 28.01 11.56 -21.35
C ALA A 16 26.69 12.33 -21.34
N ASP A 17 26.27 12.76 -22.52
CA ASP A 17 24.97 13.36 -22.77
C ASP A 17 23.86 12.41 -22.32
N ALA A 18 23.27 12.70 -21.16
CA ALA A 18 21.97 12.16 -20.80
C ALA A 18 20.94 12.88 -21.69
N HIS A 19 20.44 12.17 -22.69
CA HIS A 19 19.32 12.63 -23.50
C HIS A 19 18.10 12.94 -22.60
N PRO A 20 17.39 14.05 -22.82
CA PRO A 20 16.18 14.38 -22.07
C PRO A 20 15.07 13.41 -22.47
N SER A 21 14.65 12.56 -21.54
CA SER A 21 13.40 11.82 -21.70
C SER A 21 12.25 12.76 -21.33
N PRO A 22 11.31 13.05 -22.24
CA PRO A 22 10.10 13.78 -21.87
C PRO A 22 9.27 12.85 -20.98
N LYS A 23 9.23 13.13 -19.68
CA LYS A 23 8.34 12.46 -18.74
C LYS A 23 6.90 12.76 -19.16
N HIS A 24 6.25 11.76 -19.74
CA HIS A 24 4.82 11.79 -19.95
C HIS A 24 4.13 11.85 -18.59
N HIS A 25 3.21 12.82 -18.44
CA HIS A 25 2.30 12.90 -17.30
C HIS A 25 1.62 11.55 -17.06
N HIS A 26 2.02 10.86 -16.00
CA HIS A 26 1.23 9.75 -15.46
C HIS A 26 -0.04 10.35 -14.88
N LYS A 27 -1.14 10.23 -15.63
CA LYS A 27 -2.48 10.41 -15.06
C LYS A 27 -2.70 9.27 -14.07
N GLY A 28 -2.60 9.59 -12.79
CA GLY A 28 -3.13 8.74 -11.73
C GLY A 28 -4.63 8.51 -11.93
N VAL A 29 -5.03 7.30 -11.55
CA VAL A 29 -6.40 6.81 -11.26
C VAL A 29 -7.34 6.60 -12.46
N GLN A 30 -7.68 5.33 -12.71
CA GLN A 30 -9.06 4.96 -13.00
C GLN A 30 -9.48 3.80 -12.10
N ARG A 31 -10.48 4.05 -11.24
CA ARG A 31 -11.40 3.03 -10.71
C ARG A 31 -11.70 2.05 -11.83
N ARG A 32 -11.41 0.75 -11.67
CA ARG A 32 -12.05 -0.26 -12.52
C ARG A 32 -13.55 -0.17 -12.22
N THR A 33 -14.31 0.50 -13.08
CA THR A 33 -15.79 0.55 -12.99
C THR A 33 -16.43 -0.80 -13.36
N VAL A 34 -15.59 -1.81 -13.58
CA VAL A 34 -15.91 -3.10 -14.16
C VAL A 34 -15.77 -4.15 -13.07
N ASP A 35 -16.85 -4.83 -12.75
CA ASP A 35 -16.86 -5.97 -11.84
C ASP A 35 -16.13 -7.15 -12.48
N VAL A 36 -14.83 -7.25 -12.20
CA VAL A 36 -13.95 -8.33 -12.67
C VAL A 36 -14.31 -9.69 -12.05
N ASN A 37 -14.97 -9.72 -10.89
CA ASN A 37 -15.36 -10.96 -10.22
C ASN A 37 -16.47 -11.68 -10.99
N SER A 38 -17.40 -10.93 -11.60
CA SER A 38 -18.42 -11.48 -12.50
C SER A 38 -17.84 -12.21 -13.72
N MET A 39 -16.61 -11.88 -14.13
CA MET A 39 -15.94 -12.39 -15.33
C MET A 39 -14.98 -13.55 -15.04
N ARG A 40 -14.79 -13.96 -13.78
CA ARG A 40 -13.84 -15.02 -13.42
C ARG A 40 -14.20 -16.34 -14.09
N VAL A 41 -13.19 -17.01 -14.65
CA VAL A 41 -13.35 -18.36 -15.21
C VAL A 41 -13.80 -19.33 -14.12
N LYS A 42 -14.94 -20.00 -14.32
CA LYS A 42 -15.45 -21.03 -13.42
C LYS A 42 -15.20 -22.40 -14.04
N THR A 43 -14.38 -23.22 -13.39
CA THR A 43 -14.09 -24.59 -13.85
C THR A 43 -14.22 -25.57 -12.69
N THR A 44 -14.93 -26.67 -12.90
CA THR A 44 -15.05 -27.75 -11.92
C THR A 44 -14.17 -28.91 -12.34
N SER A 45 -13.36 -29.43 -11.41
CA SER A 45 -12.51 -30.60 -11.64
C SER A 45 -13.04 -31.84 -10.92
N GLN A 46 -12.77 -33.01 -11.50
CA GLN A 46 -12.94 -34.31 -10.83
C GLN A 46 -11.58 -34.81 -10.32
N TYR A 47 -11.58 -35.54 -9.21
CA TYR A 47 -10.36 -36.14 -8.64
C TYR A 47 -10.58 -37.55 -8.13
N VAL A 48 -9.67 -38.46 -8.51
CA VAL A 48 -9.60 -39.84 -8.05
C VAL A 48 -8.36 -40.01 -7.20
N ASN A 49 -8.57 -40.16 -5.89
CA ASN A 49 -7.50 -40.35 -4.92
C ASN A 49 -6.91 -41.78 -4.95
N HIS A 50 -5.83 -41.98 -4.21
CA HIS A 50 -5.09 -43.24 -4.18
C HIS A 50 -5.88 -44.46 -3.71
N LYS A 51 -6.84 -44.27 -2.79
CA LYS A 51 -7.68 -45.37 -2.30
C LYS A 51 -8.58 -45.87 -3.42
N THR A 52 -9.20 -44.96 -4.14
CA THR A 52 -10.08 -45.27 -5.28
C THR A 52 -9.27 -45.84 -6.44
N ALA A 53 -8.14 -45.23 -6.80
CA ALA A 53 -7.27 -45.72 -7.88
C ALA A 53 -6.74 -47.15 -7.60
N LYS A 54 -6.35 -47.45 -6.36
CA LYS A 54 -5.87 -48.78 -5.96
C LYS A 54 -6.96 -49.86 -6.00
N ALA A 55 -8.21 -49.49 -5.74
CA ALA A 55 -9.36 -50.40 -5.76
C ALA A 55 -9.75 -50.79 -7.18
N ASP A 56 -9.53 -49.90 -8.16
CA ASP A 56 -9.83 -50.15 -9.56
C ASP A 56 -8.77 -51.06 -10.20
N GLN A 57 -9.15 -52.33 -10.40
CA GLN A 57 -8.25 -53.33 -11.01
C GLN A 57 -7.96 -53.03 -12.49
N SER A 58 -8.82 -52.27 -13.18
CA SER A 58 -8.61 -51.95 -14.59
C SER A 58 -7.36 -51.08 -14.79
N LEU A 59 -7.06 -50.19 -13.83
CA LEU A 59 -5.90 -49.29 -13.90
C LEU A 59 -4.56 -50.03 -13.87
N LYS A 60 -4.51 -51.23 -13.28
CA LYS A 60 -3.30 -52.06 -13.27
C LYS A 60 -2.90 -52.55 -14.66
N LEU A 61 -3.87 -52.68 -15.56
CA LEU A 61 -3.65 -53.13 -16.94
C LEU A 61 -3.09 -52.00 -17.83
N LEU A 62 -3.11 -50.76 -17.33
CA LEU A 62 -2.63 -49.58 -18.06
C LEU A 62 -1.14 -49.33 -17.90
N LYS A 63 -0.44 -50.05 -17.01
CA LYS A 63 1.00 -49.90 -16.84
C LYS A 63 1.73 -50.16 -18.18
N ARG A 64 2.62 -49.24 -18.55
CA ARG A 64 3.46 -49.28 -19.77
C ARG A 64 4.94 -49.13 -19.41
N SER A 65 5.78 -49.02 -20.44
CA SER A 65 7.24 -48.97 -20.28
C SER A 65 7.71 -47.68 -19.63
N THR A 66 7.00 -46.57 -19.86
CA THR A 66 7.25 -45.28 -19.21
C THR A 66 6.05 -44.79 -18.42
N TYR A 67 6.30 -43.89 -17.45
CA TYR A 67 5.23 -43.25 -16.68
C TYR A 67 4.36 -42.34 -17.56
N VAL A 68 4.94 -41.72 -18.61
CA VAL A 68 4.19 -40.90 -19.59
C VAL A 68 3.26 -41.76 -20.41
N GLU A 69 3.72 -42.91 -20.91
CA GLU A 69 2.85 -43.86 -21.63
C GLU A 69 1.74 -44.39 -20.73
N THR A 70 2.06 -44.75 -19.49
CA THR A 70 1.07 -45.22 -18.50
C THR A 70 0.01 -44.16 -18.25
N ALA A 71 0.42 -42.91 -18.04
CA ALA A 71 -0.49 -41.80 -17.87
C ALA A 71 -1.33 -41.53 -19.11
N THR A 72 -0.74 -41.62 -20.31
CA THR A 72 -1.43 -41.40 -21.58
C THR A 72 -2.55 -42.42 -21.80
N GLU A 73 -2.30 -43.70 -21.46
CA GLU A 73 -3.30 -44.76 -21.58
C GLU A 73 -4.46 -44.56 -20.59
N LEU A 74 -4.18 -44.01 -19.39
CA LEU A 74 -5.24 -43.61 -18.46
C LEU A 74 -6.11 -42.50 -19.03
N VAL A 75 -5.52 -41.45 -19.60
CA VAL A 75 -6.30 -40.35 -20.20
C VAL A 75 -7.21 -40.89 -21.32
N LYS A 76 -6.71 -41.76 -22.19
CA LYS A 76 -7.54 -42.42 -23.22
C LYS A 76 -8.66 -43.27 -22.65
N GLN A 77 -8.44 -43.94 -21.53
CA GLN A 77 -9.49 -44.74 -20.88
C GLN A 77 -10.58 -43.84 -20.26
N VAL A 78 -10.18 -42.75 -19.60
CA VAL A 78 -11.11 -41.87 -18.88
C VAL A 78 -11.84 -40.91 -19.83
N ALA A 79 -11.15 -40.42 -20.86
CA ALA A 79 -11.66 -39.47 -21.84
C ALA A 79 -11.43 -39.96 -23.28
N PRO A 80 -12.09 -41.06 -23.70
CA PRO A 80 -11.79 -41.74 -24.98
C PRO A 80 -12.09 -40.90 -26.22
N ASN A 81 -12.95 -39.90 -26.10
CA ASN A 81 -13.36 -39.02 -27.20
C ASN A 81 -12.65 -37.66 -27.17
N ALA A 82 -11.78 -37.41 -26.19
CA ALA A 82 -11.05 -36.16 -26.09
C ALA A 82 -9.80 -36.20 -26.98
N GLU A 83 -9.62 -35.16 -27.79
CA GLU A 83 -8.30 -34.84 -28.33
C GLU A 83 -7.48 -34.15 -27.24
N PHE A 84 -6.20 -34.49 -27.13
CA PHE A 84 -5.32 -33.90 -26.14
C PHE A 84 -3.85 -34.00 -26.56
N ARG A 85 -3.03 -33.17 -25.93
CA ARG A 85 -1.57 -33.25 -26.01
C ARG A 85 -0.96 -33.43 -24.62
N VAL A 86 0.20 -34.07 -24.57
CA VAL A 86 1.01 -34.09 -23.35
C VAL A 86 1.57 -32.69 -23.11
N GLY A 87 1.58 -32.24 -21.86
CA GLY A 87 2.27 -31.03 -21.44
C GLY A 87 3.77 -31.16 -21.73
N LYS A 88 4.42 -30.04 -22.11
CA LYS A 88 5.87 -30.04 -22.36
C LYS A 88 6.65 -30.35 -21.07
N ASP A 89 6.09 -30.00 -19.92
CA ASP A 89 6.68 -30.23 -18.61
C ASP A 89 6.02 -31.43 -17.91
N HIS A 90 6.81 -32.46 -17.62
CA HIS A 90 6.48 -33.57 -16.73
C HIS A 90 7.74 -33.92 -15.94
N TYR A 91 7.59 -34.35 -14.70
CA TYR A 91 8.75 -34.52 -13.80
C TYR A 91 8.53 -35.66 -12.80
N VAL A 92 9.62 -36.10 -12.18
CA VAL A 92 9.59 -37.03 -11.05
C VAL A 92 9.96 -36.24 -9.80
N GLY A 93 9.06 -36.19 -8.83
CA GLY A 93 9.30 -35.55 -7.55
C GLY A 93 10.37 -36.26 -6.74
N THR A 94 10.92 -35.59 -5.73
CA THR A 94 11.91 -36.17 -4.79
C THR A 94 11.35 -37.36 -4.00
N ASN A 95 10.03 -37.49 -3.92
CA ASN A 95 9.30 -38.62 -3.35
C ASN A 95 9.14 -39.81 -4.33
N GLY A 96 9.69 -39.72 -5.54
CA GLY A 96 9.60 -40.74 -6.58
C GLY A 96 8.26 -40.79 -7.33
N VAL A 97 7.33 -39.87 -7.05
CA VAL A 97 6.06 -39.78 -7.79
C VAL A 97 6.29 -39.04 -9.10
N SER A 98 5.88 -39.64 -10.21
CA SER A 98 5.94 -38.99 -11.53
C SER A 98 4.65 -38.23 -11.80
N HIS A 99 4.77 -36.98 -12.24
CA HIS A 99 3.67 -36.09 -12.55
C HIS A 99 3.59 -35.84 -14.06
N VAL A 100 2.48 -36.22 -14.67
CA VAL A 100 2.23 -36.02 -16.11
C VAL A 100 0.98 -35.19 -16.29
N TYR A 101 1.09 -34.13 -17.09
CA TYR A 101 0.01 -33.20 -17.37
C TYR A 101 -0.41 -33.31 -18.83
N PHE A 102 -1.70 -33.15 -19.10
CA PHE A 102 -2.27 -33.13 -20.44
C PHE A 102 -3.17 -31.92 -20.58
N ARG A 103 -3.18 -31.33 -21.77
CA ARG A 103 -4.08 -30.25 -22.15
C ARG A 103 -5.05 -30.79 -23.18
N GLN A 104 -6.35 -30.59 -22.97
CA GLN A 104 -7.33 -30.91 -23.99
C GLN A 104 -7.15 -29.97 -25.17
N THR A 105 -7.26 -30.52 -26.37
CA THR A 105 -7.22 -29.75 -27.61
C THR A 105 -8.50 -29.97 -28.39
N VAL A 106 -8.87 -29.02 -29.24
CA VAL A 106 -9.94 -29.16 -30.22
C VAL A 106 -9.45 -28.48 -31.49
N ASN A 107 -9.48 -29.18 -32.63
CA ASN A 107 -8.95 -28.64 -33.89
C ASN A 107 -7.47 -28.19 -33.81
N GLY A 108 -6.70 -28.79 -32.90
CA GLY A 108 -5.30 -28.43 -32.64
C GLY A 108 -5.09 -27.21 -31.72
N LEU A 109 -6.16 -26.52 -31.29
CA LEU A 109 -6.09 -25.42 -30.33
C LEU A 109 -6.34 -25.93 -28.92
N ASP A 110 -5.62 -25.39 -27.93
CA ASP A 110 -5.85 -25.71 -26.52
C ASP A 110 -7.25 -25.28 -26.08
N VAL A 111 -7.83 -26.03 -25.15
CA VAL A 111 -8.99 -25.59 -24.36
C VAL A 111 -8.49 -25.06 -23.01
N GLY A 112 -8.69 -23.76 -22.77
CA GLY A 112 -8.31 -23.05 -21.56
C GLY A 112 -8.85 -23.73 -20.30
N ASN A 113 -7.96 -23.94 -19.32
CA ASN A 113 -8.24 -24.61 -18.04
C ASN A 113 -8.81 -26.04 -18.11
N ALA A 114 -8.86 -26.68 -19.29
CA ALA A 114 -9.25 -28.08 -19.46
C ALA A 114 -8.01 -28.99 -19.42
N ASN A 115 -7.63 -29.39 -18.20
CA ASN A 115 -6.39 -30.10 -17.92
C ASN A 115 -6.66 -31.51 -17.42
N PHE A 116 -5.70 -32.40 -17.60
CA PHE A 116 -5.67 -33.71 -16.95
C PHE A 116 -4.31 -33.85 -16.25
N ASN A 117 -4.31 -34.22 -14.98
CA ASN A 117 -3.09 -34.54 -14.25
C ASN A 117 -3.11 -36.01 -13.81
N VAL A 118 -2.00 -36.71 -14.03
CA VAL A 118 -1.83 -38.10 -13.62
C VAL A 118 -0.57 -38.21 -12.78
N ASN A 119 -0.72 -38.79 -11.60
CA ASN A 119 0.37 -39.06 -10.67
C ASN A 119 0.66 -40.55 -10.68
N ILE A 120 1.88 -40.94 -11.03
CA ILE A 120 2.34 -42.33 -11.10
C ILE A 120 3.27 -42.60 -9.92
N GLY A 121 2.97 -43.63 -9.14
CA GLY A 121 3.78 -44.03 -8.00
C GLY A 121 5.17 -44.53 -8.42
N PRO A 122 6.14 -44.62 -7.47
CA PRO A 122 7.49 -45.10 -7.76
C PRO A 122 7.53 -46.53 -8.33
N ASP A 123 6.50 -47.33 -8.06
CA ASP A 123 6.33 -48.68 -8.58
C ASP A 123 5.74 -48.72 -10.01
N GLY A 124 5.50 -47.55 -10.62
CA GLY A 124 4.91 -47.40 -11.95
C GLY A 124 3.39 -47.60 -11.98
N SER A 125 2.72 -47.69 -10.83
CA SER A 125 1.25 -47.77 -10.76
C SER A 125 0.61 -46.38 -10.77
N ILE A 126 -0.64 -46.28 -11.23
CA ILE A 126 -1.39 -45.03 -11.15
C ILE A 126 -1.75 -44.75 -9.69
N LEU A 127 -1.16 -43.70 -9.12
CA LEU A 127 -1.37 -43.29 -7.74
C LEU A 127 -2.64 -42.47 -7.60
N SER A 128 -2.83 -41.45 -8.43
CA SER A 128 -4.05 -40.62 -8.45
C SER A 128 -4.14 -39.86 -9.76
N TYR A 129 -5.32 -39.33 -10.05
CA TYR A 129 -5.50 -38.46 -11.19
C TYR A 129 -6.67 -37.50 -11.00
N GLY A 130 -6.64 -36.38 -11.71
CA GLY A 130 -7.75 -35.43 -11.77
C GLY A 130 -7.85 -34.81 -13.15
N HIS A 131 -9.03 -34.30 -13.48
CA HIS A 131 -9.21 -33.56 -14.73
C HIS A 131 -10.37 -32.57 -14.71
N SER A 132 -10.27 -31.61 -15.62
CA SER A 132 -11.27 -30.61 -15.97
C SER A 132 -11.56 -30.59 -17.48
N PHE A 133 -11.25 -31.69 -18.18
CA PHE A 133 -11.58 -31.86 -19.60
C PHE A 133 -13.07 -31.57 -19.86
N TYR A 134 -13.34 -30.78 -20.89
CA TYR A 134 -14.67 -30.49 -21.39
C TYR A 134 -15.28 -31.73 -22.05
N THR A 135 -16.53 -32.04 -21.70
CA THR A 135 -17.26 -33.23 -22.15
C THR A 135 -18.54 -32.89 -22.94
N GLY A 136 -18.81 -31.60 -23.17
CA GLY A 136 -19.96 -31.16 -23.96
C GLY A 136 -19.75 -31.28 -25.47
N GLU A 137 -20.61 -30.64 -26.24
CA GLU A 137 -20.57 -30.71 -27.70
C GLU A 137 -19.36 -29.95 -28.26
N LEU A 138 -18.60 -30.64 -29.12
CA LEU A 138 -17.46 -30.04 -29.81
C LEU A 138 -17.92 -29.30 -31.08
N PRO A 139 -17.26 -28.18 -31.45
CA PRO A 139 -17.57 -27.44 -32.66
C PRO A 139 -17.41 -28.31 -33.90
N GLN A 140 -18.46 -28.40 -34.71
CA GLN A 140 -18.50 -29.21 -35.94
C GLN A 140 -17.64 -28.64 -37.08
N ILE A 141 -17.25 -27.36 -36.99
CA ILE A 141 -16.49 -26.65 -38.02
C ILE A 141 -15.14 -26.26 -37.43
N ASN A 142 -14.06 -26.62 -38.13
CA ASN A 142 -12.73 -26.16 -37.77
C ASN A 142 -12.58 -24.66 -38.09
N PRO A 143 -12.38 -23.78 -37.09
CA PRO A 143 -12.32 -22.34 -37.30
C PRO A 143 -11.08 -21.90 -38.09
N LEU A 144 -10.00 -22.70 -38.09
CA LEU A 144 -8.76 -22.42 -38.82
C LEU A 144 -8.93 -22.55 -40.33
N GLN A 145 -9.85 -23.41 -40.80
CA GLN A 145 -10.11 -23.59 -42.23
C GLN A 145 -10.88 -22.42 -42.83
N LYS A 146 -11.83 -21.85 -42.08
CA LYS A 146 -12.65 -20.71 -42.53
C LYS A 146 -12.09 -19.36 -42.10
N ARG A 147 -11.07 -19.36 -41.23
CA ARG A 147 -10.50 -18.18 -40.57
C ARG A 147 -11.59 -17.32 -39.92
N ALA A 148 -12.51 -17.97 -39.20
CA ALA A 148 -13.68 -17.35 -38.59
C ALA A 148 -13.33 -16.65 -37.25
N PHE A 149 -12.31 -15.80 -37.26
CA PHE A 149 -11.83 -15.04 -36.11
C PHE A 149 -11.09 -13.77 -36.57
N THR A 150 -11.06 -12.77 -35.68
CA THR A 150 -10.39 -11.48 -35.88
C THR A 150 -8.90 -11.55 -35.59
N SER A 151 -8.19 -10.46 -35.88
CA SER A 151 -6.77 -10.31 -35.52
C SER A 151 -6.60 -10.25 -33.99
N PRO A 152 -5.48 -10.78 -33.43
CA PRO A 152 -5.15 -10.59 -32.02
C PRO A 152 -5.04 -9.12 -31.60
N ILE A 153 -4.78 -8.20 -32.54
CA ILE A 153 -4.79 -6.76 -32.27
C ILE A 153 -6.19 -6.31 -31.83
N VAL A 154 -7.24 -6.77 -32.52
CA VAL A 154 -8.64 -6.42 -32.19
C VAL A 154 -8.99 -6.94 -30.80
N ALA A 155 -8.54 -8.14 -30.44
CA ALA A 155 -8.74 -8.70 -29.11
C ALA A 155 -8.02 -7.88 -28.02
N LEU A 156 -6.76 -7.49 -28.23
CA LEU A 156 -6.04 -6.62 -27.29
C LEU A 156 -6.73 -5.27 -27.13
N GLU A 157 -7.16 -4.65 -28.23
CA GLU A 157 -7.91 -3.39 -28.18
C GLU A 157 -9.24 -3.53 -27.42
N GLY A 158 -9.92 -4.65 -27.61
CA GLY A 158 -11.11 -5.04 -26.87
C GLY A 158 -10.84 -5.18 -25.38
N ALA A 159 -9.79 -5.90 -24.99
CA ALA A 159 -9.40 -6.11 -23.60
C ALA A 159 -9.05 -4.77 -22.92
N VAL A 160 -8.20 -3.96 -23.56
CA VAL A 160 -7.81 -2.62 -23.06
C VAL A 160 -9.04 -1.74 -22.84
N LYS A 161 -9.97 -1.73 -23.79
CA LYS A 161 -11.20 -0.94 -23.68
C LYS A 161 -12.16 -1.48 -22.62
N ALA A 162 -12.42 -2.78 -22.63
CA ALA A 162 -13.42 -3.42 -21.76
C ALA A 162 -12.99 -3.38 -20.28
N LEU A 163 -11.69 -3.45 -20.01
CA LEU A 163 -11.13 -3.47 -18.65
C LEU A 163 -10.55 -2.11 -18.22
N GLY A 164 -10.52 -1.12 -19.11
CA GLY A 164 -9.92 0.20 -18.83
C GLY A 164 -8.42 0.11 -18.53
N LEU A 165 -7.69 -0.76 -19.24
CA LEU A 165 -6.27 -0.98 -18.95
C LEU A 165 -5.46 0.29 -19.27
N PRO A 166 -4.51 0.70 -18.41
CA PRO A 166 -3.68 1.91 -18.58
C PRO A 166 -2.57 1.69 -19.61
N MET A 167 -2.95 1.25 -20.81
CA MET A 167 -2.05 0.96 -21.90
C MET A 167 -2.27 1.91 -23.06
N THR A 168 -1.18 2.43 -23.60
CA THR A 168 -1.19 3.18 -24.85
C THR A 168 -0.75 2.28 -26.00
N LYS A 169 -1.42 2.48 -27.13
CA LYS A 169 -1.19 1.74 -28.37
C LYS A 169 -0.70 2.72 -29.42
N ASP A 170 0.50 2.50 -29.92
CA ASP A 170 1.01 3.19 -31.10
C ASP A 170 0.67 2.34 -32.34
N LYS A 171 1.68 1.99 -33.13
CA LYS A 171 1.55 1.09 -34.27
C LYS A 171 1.87 -0.33 -33.84
N ILE A 172 0.83 -1.07 -33.44
CA ILE A 172 1.01 -2.47 -33.00
C ILE A 172 1.45 -3.34 -34.19
N THR A 173 2.52 -4.12 -33.99
CA THR A 173 2.96 -5.17 -34.91
C THR A 173 2.90 -6.54 -34.22
N ILE A 174 2.69 -7.60 -35.00
CA ILE A 174 2.60 -8.97 -34.49
C ILE A 174 3.83 -9.79 -34.87
N GLU A 175 4.37 -10.52 -33.90
CA GLU A 175 5.44 -11.51 -34.10
C GLU A 175 4.92 -12.89 -33.68
N ALA A 176 5.10 -13.91 -34.53
CA ALA A 176 4.61 -15.25 -34.24
C ALA A 176 5.44 -15.92 -33.14
N LEU A 177 4.75 -16.64 -32.24
CA LEU A 177 5.36 -17.52 -31.26
C LEU A 177 5.46 -18.95 -31.80
N ASP A 178 6.24 -19.80 -31.14
CA ASP A 178 6.35 -21.24 -31.46
C ASP A 178 5.13 -22.04 -30.94
N ASP A 179 3.94 -21.65 -31.43
CA ASP A 179 2.66 -22.27 -31.12
C ASP A 179 1.60 -21.87 -32.17
N LEU A 180 0.52 -22.65 -32.27
CA LEU A 180 -0.53 -22.43 -33.26
C LEU A 180 -1.33 -21.16 -32.97
N GLU A 181 -1.37 -20.23 -33.93
CA GLU A 181 -2.09 -18.96 -33.81
C GLU A 181 -1.76 -18.20 -32.50
N ALA A 182 -0.47 -18.11 -32.19
CA ALA A 182 0.07 -17.43 -31.02
C ALA A 182 1.03 -16.31 -31.41
N TYR A 183 0.91 -15.15 -30.77
CA TYR A 183 1.63 -13.94 -31.16
C TYR A 183 2.08 -13.11 -29.96
N VAL A 184 3.20 -12.42 -30.10
CA VAL A 184 3.57 -11.25 -29.29
C VAL A 184 3.11 -9.99 -30.01
N LEU A 185 2.51 -9.05 -29.28
CA LEU A 185 2.06 -7.77 -29.80
C LEU A 185 3.05 -6.68 -29.38
N LYS A 186 3.88 -6.22 -30.32
CA LYS A 186 4.88 -5.17 -30.11
C LYS A 186 4.27 -3.79 -30.34
N GLY A 187 4.90 -2.74 -29.80
CA GLY A 187 4.47 -1.36 -30.02
C GLY A 187 3.37 -0.89 -29.07
N THR A 188 3.33 -1.46 -27.87
CA THR A 188 2.49 -1.05 -26.74
C THR A 188 3.34 -0.48 -25.62
N SER A 189 2.80 0.44 -24.84
CA SER A 189 3.42 0.96 -23.62
C SER A 189 2.43 0.93 -22.45
N GLY A 190 2.94 0.91 -21.22
CA GLY A 190 2.15 0.75 -19.99
C GLY A 190 2.10 -0.68 -19.43
N ALA A 191 2.54 -1.68 -20.19
CA ALA A 191 2.77 -3.04 -19.69
C ALA A 191 4.26 -3.28 -19.42
N VAL A 192 4.58 -4.13 -18.42
CA VAL A 192 5.94 -4.54 -18.04
C VAL A 192 6.62 -5.34 -19.16
N SER A 193 5.82 -6.11 -19.89
CA SER A 193 6.24 -6.88 -21.06
C SER A 193 5.26 -6.70 -22.20
N ASP A 194 5.72 -6.92 -23.43
CA ASP A 194 4.85 -6.93 -24.61
C ASP A 194 3.71 -7.96 -24.39
N PRO A 195 2.44 -7.58 -24.61
CA PRO A 195 1.33 -8.50 -24.49
C PRO A 195 1.47 -9.70 -25.42
N THR A 196 0.87 -10.82 -25.04
CA THR A 196 0.73 -11.97 -25.94
C THR A 196 -0.73 -12.28 -26.21
N ALA A 197 -1.03 -12.87 -27.36
CA ALA A 197 -2.36 -13.35 -27.68
C ALA A 197 -2.27 -14.74 -28.30
N ARG A 198 -3.09 -15.67 -27.81
CA ARG A 198 -3.19 -17.05 -28.33
C ARG A 198 -4.63 -17.39 -28.65
N LEU A 199 -4.89 -17.93 -29.83
CA LEU A 199 -6.20 -18.44 -30.17
C LEU A 199 -6.42 -19.75 -29.39
N THR A 200 -7.51 -19.83 -28.62
CA THR A 200 -7.82 -20.96 -27.73
C THR A 200 -9.32 -21.11 -27.58
N TYR A 201 -9.78 -22.25 -27.09
CA TYR A 201 -11.16 -22.40 -26.66
C TYR A 201 -11.31 -22.12 -25.17
N LEU A 202 -12.45 -21.60 -24.73
CA LEU A 202 -12.82 -21.48 -23.33
C LEU A 202 -14.23 -22.02 -23.13
N VAL A 203 -14.46 -22.72 -22.01
CA VAL A 203 -15.82 -23.07 -21.57
C VAL A 203 -16.45 -21.84 -20.93
N LYS A 204 -17.50 -21.31 -21.55
CA LYS A 204 -18.27 -20.17 -21.03
C LYS A 204 -19.01 -20.55 -19.74
N PRO A 205 -19.49 -19.55 -18.95
CA PRO A 205 -20.30 -19.81 -17.76
C PRO A 205 -21.59 -20.61 -18.01
N ASP A 206 -22.13 -20.56 -19.22
CA ASP A 206 -23.30 -21.34 -19.65
C ASP A 206 -22.98 -22.81 -20.02
N GLY A 207 -21.70 -23.19 -19.99
CA GLY A 207 -21.22 -24.53 -20.30
C GLY A 207 -20.92 -24.78 -21.78
N GLU A 208 -21.08 -23.79 -22.66
CA GLU A 208 -20.71 -23.93 -24.07
C GLU A 208 -19.23 -23.65 -24.31
N LEU A 209 -18.64 -24.34 -25.29
CA LEU A 209 -17.27 -24.11 -25.71
C LEU A 209 -17.21 -22.97 -26.74
N ALA A 210 -16.49 -21.89 -26.44
CA ALA A 210 -16.34 -20.73 -27.32
C ALA A 210 -14.90 -20.56 -27.80
N LEU A 211 -14.72 -20.08 -29.03
CA LEU A 211 -13.40 -19.70 -29.56
C LEU A 211 -13.04 -18.31 -29.05
N THR A 212 -11.83 -18.16 -28.51
CA THR A 212 -11.36 -16.94 -27.86
C THR A 212 -9.93 -16.60 -28.23
N TRP A 213 -9.59 -15.32 -28.18
CA TRP A 213 -8.22 -14.86 -28.01
C TRP A 213 -7.92 -14.76 -26.52
N LYS A 214 -7.04 -15.62 -26.01
CA LYS A 214 -6.44 -15.44 -24.68
C LYS A 214 -5.36 -14.36 -24.79
N VAL A 215 -5.70 -13.15 -24.37
CA VAL A 215 -4.80 -12.00 -24.32
C VAL A 215 -4.16 -11.93 -22.94
N GLU A 216 -2.83 -11.91 -22.90
CA GLU A 216 -2.04 -11.78 -21.69
C GLU A 216 -1.44 -10.38 -21.58
N THR A 217 -1.71 -9.70 -20.46
CA THR A 217 -1.16 -8.38 -20.15
C THR A 217 -0.57 -8.36 -18.75
N ASN A 218 0.73 -8.07 -18.63
CA ASN A 218 1.41 -7.87 -17.36
C ASN A 218 1.58 -6.36 -17.11
N LEU A 219 0.87 -5.82 -16.13
CA LEU A 219 0.79 -4.39 -15.82
C LEU A 219 1.50 -4.03 -14.50
N ARG A 220 2.37 -4.89 -13.97
CA ARG A 220 2.99 -4.81 -12.63
C ARG A 220 1.99 -5.04 -11.48
N THR A 221 0.88 -4.29 -11.46
CA THR A 221 -0.16 -4.35 -10.42
C THR A 221 -1.31 -5.29 -10.75
N SER A 222 -1.31 -5.85 -11.96
CA SER A 222 -2.22 -6.91 -12.36
C SER A 222 -1.58 -7.73 -13.47
N TRP A 223 -1.89 -9.02 -13.52
CA TRP A 223 -1.43 -9.90 -14.59
C TRP A 223 -2.60 -10.71 -15.06
N LEU A 224 -3.12 -10.30 -16.22
CA LEU A 224 -4.43 -10.72 -16.71
C LEU A 224 -4.29 -11.71 -17.85
N HIS A 225 -5.09 -12.76 -17.81
CA HIS A 225 -5.51 -13.52 -18.98
C HIS A 225 -6.97 -13.17 -19.31
N SER A 226 -7.16 -12.38 -20.34
CA SER A 226 -8.48 -12.01 -20.86
C SER A 226 -8.85 -12.92 -22.02
N TYR A 227 -9.90 -13.73 -21.88
CA TYR A 227 -10.42 -14.58 -22.94
C TYR A 227 -11.46 -13.81 -23.75
N MET A 228 -10.99 -13.10 -24.76
CA MET A 228 -11.80 -12.27 -25.64
C MET A 228 -12.51 -13.12 -26.69
N ASP A 229 -13.76 -12.82 -27.02
CA ASP A 229 -14.45 -13.43 -28.16
C ASP A 229 -13.58 -13.34 -29.42
N ALA A 230 -13.28 -14.47 -30.05
CA ALA A 230 -12.43 -14.49 -31.22
C ALA A 230 -13.11 -13.88 -32.45
N ALA A 231 -14.45 -13.91 -32.54
CA ALA A 231 -15.18 -13.47 -33.73
C ALA A 231 -15.24 -11.94 -33.87
N THR A 232 -15.31 -11.22 -32.75
CA THR A 232 -15.48 -9.76 -32.73
C THR A 232 -14.43 -9.03 -31.91
N GLY A 233 -13.82 -9.69 -30.93
CA GLY A 233 -12.95 -9.07 -29.93
C GLY A 233 -13.68 -8.12 -28.96
N SER A 234 -15.02 -8.07 -28.95
CA SER A 234 -15.75 -7.07 -28.17
C SER A 234 -16.21 -7.52 -26.78
N GLU A 235 -16.17 -8.82 -26.49
CA GLU A 235 -16.70 -9.40 -25.24
C GLU A 235 -15.64 -10.26 -24.54
N ILE A 236 -15.66 -10.28 -23.20
CA ILE A 236 -14.80 -11.13 -22.37
C ILE A 236 -15.64 -12.33 -21.90
N TYR A 237 -15.24 -13.53 -22.31
CA TYR A 237 -15.88 -14.78 -21.85
C TYR A 237 -15.26 -15.34 -20.58
N GLY A 238 -14.08 -14.85 -20.21
CA GLY A 238 -13.41 -15.24 -18.98
C GLY A 238 -12.22 -14.34 -18.68
N LEU A 239 -11.97 -14.13 -17.40
CA LEU A 239 -10.82 -13.40 -16.89
C LEU A 239 -10.13 -14.24 -15.83
N ILE A 240 -8.81 -14.28 -15.87
CA ILE A 240 -7.97 -14.77 -14.78
C ILE A 240 -7.01 -13.64 -14.44
N ASP A 241 -7.13 -13.09 -13.24
CA ASP A 241 -6.13 -12.18 -12.67
C ASP A 241 -5.21 -12.99 -11.77
N TRP A 242 -3.91 -12.83 -11.96
CA TRP A 242 -2.88 -13.50 -11.17
C TRP A 242 -2.46 -12.63 -9.98
N VAL A 243 -3.00 -11.42 -9.87
CA VAL A 243 -2.84 -10.53 -8.71
C VAL A 243 -4.15 -10.48 -7.93
N TRP A 244 -4.04 -10.49 -6.61
CA TRP A 244 -5.18 -10.34 -5.70
C TRP A 244 -5.39 -8.84 -5.46
N SER A 245 -6.63 -8.37 -5.55
CA SER A 245 -7.03 -7.03 -5.14
C SER A 245 -7.70 -7.08 -3.77
N ALA A 246 -7.49 -6.09 -2.93
CA ALA A 246 -8.21 -5.91 -1.67
C ALA A 246 -9.12 -4.69 -1.73
N THR A 247 -10.30 -4.77 -1.13
CA THR A 247 -11.19 -3.62 -0.95
C THR A 247 -11.40 -3.29 0.52
N TYR A 248 -11.54 -2.01 0.83
CA TYR A 248 -11.72 -1.48 2.17
C TYR A 248 -12.89 -0.50 2.19
N LYS A 249 -13.94 -0.80 2.95
CA LYS A 249 -15.00 0.18 3.21
C LYS A 249 -14.61 1.02 4.41
N VAL A 250 -14.19 2.25 4.21
CA VAL A 250 -13.58 3.11 5.25
C VAL A 250 -13.95 4.57 5.03
N PHE A 251 -13.82 5.41 6.06
CA PHE A 251 -13.69 6.85 5.85
C PHE A 251 -12.32 7.08 5.18
N PRO A 252 -12.31 7.60 3.93
CA PRO A 252 -11.07 7.82 3.20
C PRO A 252 -10.23 8.92 3.86
N TRP A 253 -8.95 9.00 3.48
CA TRP A 253 -7.96 9.90 4.10
C TRP A 253 -8.37 11.39 4.19
N ASP A 254 -9.21 11.88 3.28
CA ASP A 254 -9.73 13.25 3.26
C ASP A 254 -10.90 13.51 4.24
N VAL A 255 -11.41 12.46 4.88
CA VAL A 255 -12.46 12.50 5.90
C VAL A 255 -11.82 12.32 7.27
N ASP A 256 -11.92 13.35 8.12
CA ASP A 256 -11.24 13.36 9.42
C ASP A 256 -12.03 12.55 10.46
N ASP A 257 -13.34 12.69 10.45
CA ASP A 257 -14.25 12.01 11.38
C ASP A 257 -15.63 11.75 10.72
N PRO A 258 -16.51 10.94 11.33
CA PRO A 258 -17.79 10.57 10.74
C PRO A 258 -18.80 11.69 10.49
N LEU A 259 -18.64 12.88 11.07
CA LEU A 259 -19.46 14.07 10.78
C LEU A 259 -18.94 14.84 9.56
N SER A 260 -17.66 14.71 9.24
CA SER A 260 -17.00 15.44 8.15
C SER A 260 -17.18 14.79 6.77
N GLY A 261 -17.62 13.53 6.70
CA GLY A 261 -17.73 12.81 5.42
C GLY A 261 -18.46 11.48 5.48
N LYS A 262 -18.27 10.66 4.43
CA LYS A 262 -18.90 9.34 4.29
C LYS A 262 -17.85 8.28 4.00
N ARG A 263 -18.17 7.04 4.37
CA ARG A 263 -17.35 5.88 4.01
C ARG A 263 -17.44 5.59 2.51
N GLU A 264 -16.33 5.15 1.95
CA GLU A 264 -16.19 4.68 0.57
C GLU A 264 -15.53 3.31 0.52
N ALA A 265 -15.81 2.53 -0.53
CA ALA A 265 -15.04 1.32 -0.84
C ALA A 265 -13.84 1.71 -1.70
N LEU A 266 -12.64 1.53 -1.15
CA LEU A 266 -11.36 1.80 -1.80
C LEU A 266 -10.74 0.47 -2.23
N THR A 267 -10.20 0.41 -3.44
CA THR A 267 -9.52 -0.78 -3.97
C THR A 267 -8.03 -0.51 -4.06
N ASP A 268 -7.22 -1.41 -3.52
CA ASP A 268 -5.75 -1.37 -3.55
C ASP A 268 -5.17 0.01 -3.18
N PRO A 269 -5.50 0.57 -1.99
CA PRO A 269 -5.14 1.94 -1.61
C PRO A 269 -3.65 2.18 -1.29
N TRP A 270 -2.81 1.15 -1.35
CA TRP A 270 -1.39 1.20 -1.04
C TRP A 270 -0.55 1.79 -2.17
N GLU A 271 0.57 2.41 -1.81
CA GLU A 271 1.61 2.81 -2.76
C GLU A 271 2.75 1.78 -2.78
N LEU A 272 3.01 1.17 -3.93
CA LEU A 272 3.99 0.05 -4.02
C LEU A 272 5.45 0.46 -3.81
N GLU A 273 5.76 1.76 -3.76
CA GLU A 273 7.11 2.21 -3.40
C GLU A 273 7.35 2.12 -1.89
N ALA A 274 6.33 2.50 -1.09
CA ALA A 274 6.34 2.40 0.37
C ALA A 274 5.94 1.01 0.87
N SER A 275 4.94 0.41 0.22
CA SER A 275 4.32 -0.88 0.55
C SER A 275 4.52 -1.88 -0.59
N GLU A 276 5.77 -2.29 -0.84
CA GLU A 276 6.14 -3.17 -1.96
C GLU A 276 5.36 -4.50 -1.99
N PHE A 277 5.00 -5.00 -0.81
CA PHE A 277 4.24 -6.25 -0.65
C PHE A 277 2.73 -6.03 -0.57
N THR A 278 2.22 -4.82 -0.86
CA THR A 278 0.88 -4.36 -0.48
C THR A 278 0.69 -4.32 1.04
N TRP A 279 -0.51 -3.99 1.52
CA TRP A 279 -0.80 -4.05 2.95
C TRP A 279 -1.15 -5.47 3.42
N GLN A 280 -1.28 -6.47 2.52
CA GLN A 280 -1.73 -7.84 2.84
C GLN A 280 -0.61 -8.88 2.83
N SER A 281 0.65 -8.45 2.80
CA SER A 281 1.79 -9.37 2.84
C SER A 281 2.98 -8.72 3.55
N ASP A 282 3.84 -9.55 4.12
CA ASP A 282 5.16 -9.21 4.67
C ASP A 282 6.30 -9.67 3.72
N GLY A 283 5.97 -10.07 2.49
CA GLY A 283 6.93 -10.62 1.51
C GLY A 283 7.22 -12.11 1.67
N GLU A 284 6.88 -12.74 2.80
CA GLU A 284 6.99 -14.19 3.02
C GLU A 284 5.63 -14.89 2.92
N GLN A 285 4.61 -14.26 3.48
CA GLN A 285 3.24 -14.75 3.59
C GLN A 285 2.25 -13.73 3.06
N ASN A 286 1.12 -14.21 2.55
CA ASN A 286 -0.03 -13.37 2.23
C ASN A 286 -1.12 -13.62 3.27
N TYR A 287 -1.80 -12.57 3.67
CA TYR A 287 -2.81 -12.57 4.72
C TYR A 287 -4.20 -12.28 4.15
N THR A 288 -5.20 -12.97 4.67
CA THR A 288 -6.63 -12.70 4.41
C THR A 288 -7.28 -11.91 5.54
N VAL A 289 -6.48 -11.45 6.50
CA VAL A 289 -6.87 -10.65 7.67
C VAL A 289 -6.22 -9.27 7.60
N THR A 290 -6.54 -8.39 8.56
CA THR A 290 -5.93 -7.05 8.71
C THR A 290 -4.50 -7.12 9.25
N GLN A 291 -3.60 -7.72 8.45
CA GLN A 291 -2.18 -7.91 8.75
C GLN A 291 -1.35 -7.82 7.46
N GLY A 292 -0.17 -7.23 7.56
CA GLY A 292 0.87 -7.24 6.54
C GLY A 292 2.16 -6.60 7.02
N ASN A 293 2.94 -6.04 6.09
CA ASN A 293 4.27 -5.54 6.40
C ASN A 293 4.28 -4.37 7.39
N ASN A 294 3.39 -3.40 7.23
CA ASN A 294 3.48 -2.14 7.99
C ASN A 294 2.77 -2.25 9.35
N ALA A 295 1.70 -3.06 9.42
CA ALA A 295 0.87 -3.13 10.60
C ALA A 295 0.13 -4.47 10.76
N ILE A 296 -0.27 -4.74 12.01
CA ILE A 296 -1.10 -5.87 12.43
C ILE A 296 -2.23 -5.30 13.28
N ALA A 297 -3.47 -5.31 12.76
CA ALA A 297 -4.63 -4.78 13.48
C ALA A 297 -5.55 -5.87 13.99
N TYR A 298 -5.97 -5.75 15.24
CA TYR A 298 -6.90 -6.64 15.92
C TYR A 298 -7.79 -5.86 16.91
N GLN A 299 -8.75 -6.53 17.53
CA GLN A 299 -9.48 -6.01 18.69
C GLN A 299 -9.01 -6.70 19.97
N ASP A 300 -8.68 -5.91 21.00
CA ASP A 300 -8.50 -6.39 22.37
C ASP A 300 -9.70 -6.00 23.26
N TRP A 301 -10.72 -6.85 23.24
CA TRP A 301 -12.01 -6.57 23.89
C TRP A 301 -12.09 -6.97 25.38
N TYR A 302 -11.03 -7.50 26.00
CA TYR A 302 -11.05 -7.90 27.43
C TYR A 302 -9.66 -7.95 28.11
N GLY A 303 -8.64 -7.27 27.57
CA GLY A 303 -7.25 -7.40 28.01
C GLY A 303 -6.69 -8.81 27.71
N GLU A 304 -7.12 -9.39 26.59
CA GLU A 304 -6.69 -10.71 26.15
C GLU A 304 -5.29 -10.64 25.56
N THR A 305 -4.32 -11.37 26.09
CA THR A 305 -2.95 -11.35 25.56
C THR A 305 -2.69 -12.42 24.49
N THR A 306 -3.70 -13.23 24.13
CA THR A 306 -3.57 -14.34 23.15
C THR A 306 -4.87 -14.54 22.37
N ASN A 307 -4.79 -14.87 21.08
CA ASN A 307 -5.93 -15.11 20.17
C ASN A 307 -6.84 -13.90 19.93
N LEU A 308 -6.23 -12.72 19.80
CA LEU A 308 -6.91 -11.47 19.50
C LEU A 308 -7.67 -11.55 18.18
N TYR A 309 -8.85 -10.92 18.14
CA TYR A 309 -9.78 -11.05 17.02
C TYR A 309 -9.37 -10.15 15.85
N GLN A 310 -9.37 -10.71 14.64
CA GLN A 310 -9.21 -9.99 13.38
C GLN A 310 -10.34 -10.39 12.42
N PRO A 311 -10.86 -9.45 11.60
CA PRO A 311 -11.74 -9.83 10.50
C PRO A 311 -10.95 -10.63 9.45
N ASP A 312 -11.50 -11.76 9.01
CA ASP A 312 -10.94 -12.61 7.95
C ASP A 312 -11.85 -12.56 6.71
N SER A 313 -11.26 -12.21 5.57
CA SER A 313 -11.91 -12.17 4.27
C SER A 313 -11.04 -12.88 3.24
N SER A 314 -11.36 -14.15 2.95
CA SER A 314 -10.64 -14.93 1.92
C SER A 314 -10.68 -14.33 0.51
N SER A 315 -11.62 -13.42 0.24
CA SER A 315 -11.70 -12.66 -1.02
C SER A 315 -11.01 -11.30 -0.95
N LEU A 316 -10.46 -10.92 0.21
CA LEU A 316 -9.90 -9.60 0.54
C LEU A 316 -10.90 -8.45 0.41
N ASP A 317 -12.19 -8.74 0.54
CA ASP A 317 -13.24 -7.72 0.61
C ASP A 317 -13.47 -7.35 2.09
N PHE A 318 -12.77 -6.33 2.60
CA PHE A 318 -12.92 -5.79 3.97
C PHE A 318 -14.01 -4.71 4.01
N GLU A 319 -15.23 -5.08 3.60
CA GLU A 319 -16.37 -4.18 3.45
C GLU A 319 -17.44 -4.37 4.53
N PHE A 320 -17.10 -4.05 5.78
CA PHE A 320 -18.00 -4.27 6.92
C PHE A 320 -18.97 -3.10 7.15
N ASP A 321 -20.17 -3.38 7.63
CA ASP A 321 -21.15 -2.35 7.95
C ASP A 321 -20.81 -1.60 9.24
N LEU A 322 -21.15 -0.31 9.28
CA LEU A 322 -20.97 0.57 10.43
C LEU A 322 -22.29 1.25 10.74
N ASN A 323 -22.74 1.14 11.99
CA ASN A 323 -23.87 1.89 12.52
C ASN A 323 -23.44 2.62 13.79
N LEU A 324 -23.13 3.90 13.67
CA LEU A 324 -22.69 4.73 14.80
C LEU A 324 -23.80 5.03 15.83
N ASN A 325 -25.06 4.64 15.55
CA ASN A 325 -26.14 4.73 16.53
C ASN A 325 -26.23 3.47 17.42
N GLN A 326 -25.37 2.47 17.19
CA GLN A 326 -25.33 1.25 17.98
C GLN A 326 -24.73 1.53 19.37
N SER A 327 -25.42 1.12 20.43
CA SER A 327 -24.92 1.28 21.81
C SER A 327 -23.83 0.28 22.20
N ASP A 328 -23.67 -0.80 21.44
CA ASP A 328 -22.65 -1.83 21.63
C ASP A 328 -21.56 -1.71 20.54
N PRO A 329 -20.39 -1.14 20.86
CA PRO A 329 -19.30 -0.96 19.90
C PRO A 329 -18.77 -2.25 19.27
N ASN A 330 -18.89 -3.37 19.99
CA ASN A 330 -18.44 -4.67 19.51
C ASN A 330 -19.20 -5.13 18.26
N ALA A 331 -20.41 -4.61 18.04
CA ALA A 331 -21.21 -4.96 16.88
C ALA A 331 -20.72 -4.36 15.55
N TYR A 332 -19.79 -3.39 15.60
CA TYR A 332 -19.13 -2.83 14.42
C TYR A 332 -17.60 -2.98 14.47
N ARG A 333 -17.07 -3.89 15.30
CA ARG A 333 -15.64 -4.10 15.49
C ARG A 333 -14.88 -4.37 14.19
N ASP A 334 -15.45 -5.11 13.24
CA ASP A 334 -14.79 -5.43 11.98
C ASP A 334 -14.53 -4.15 11.17
N ALA A 335 -15.48 -3.21 11.19
CA ALA A 335 -15.32 -1.90 10.56
C ALA A 335 -14.30 -1.02 11.31
N SER A 336 -14.24 -1.11 12.64
CA SER A 336 -13.28 -0.40 13.51
C SER A 336 -11.83 -0.86 13.24
N ILE A 337 -11.58 -2.18 13.30
CA ILE A 337 -10.27 -2.78 13.00
C ILE A 337 -9.83 -2.43 11.58
N THR A 338 -10.76 -2.54 10.61
CA THR A 338 -10.47 -2.22 9.21
C THR A 338 -10.15 -0.73 8.99
N GLN A 339 -10.86 0.17 9.67
CA GLN A 339 -10.58 1.61 9.62
C GLN A 339 -9.20 1.92 10.19
N LEU A 340 -8.88 1.39 11.38
CA LEU A 340 -7.59 1.60 12.02
C LEU A 340 -6.44 1.08 11.14
N PHE A 341 -6.61 -0.13 10.59
CA PHE A 341 -5.65 -0.72 9.67
C PHE A 341 -5.44 0.14 8.42
N TYR A 342 -6.51 0.64 7.81
CA TYR A 342 -6.43 1.55 6.66
C TYR A 342 -5.69 2.84 6.99
N THR A 343 -6.10 3.54 8.06
CA THR A 343 -5.53 4.86 8.41
C THR A 343 -4.04 4.75 8.73
N ALA A 344 -3.65 3.75 9.51
CA ALA A 344 -2.24 3.54 9.89
C ALA A 344 -1.36 3.15 8.69
N ASN A 345 -1.82 2.24 7.82
CA ASN A 345 -1.06 1.89 6.62
C ASN A 345 -0.97 3.04 5.61
N PHE A 346 -2.05 3.82 5.45
CA PHE A 346 -2.01 5.00 4.57
C PHE A 346 -1.01 6.02 5.10
N TYR A 347 -0.99 6.26 6.42
CA TYR A 347 -0.06 7.19 7.03
C TYR A 347 1.39 6.69 6.99
N HIS A 348 1.63 5.40 7.17
CA HIS A 348 2.95 4.79 6.89
C HIS A 348 3.43 5.18 5.50
N ASP A 349 2.59 5.01 4.47
CA ASP A 349 2.98 5.34 3.10
C ASP A 349 3.24 6.86 2.95
N VAL A 350 2.46 7.74 3.61
CA VAL A 350 2.71 9.21 3.57
C VAL A 350 4.06 9.55 4.20
N LEU A 351 4.35 8.97 5.36
CA LEU A 351 5.62 9.20 6.06
C LEU A 351 6.81 8.63 5.28
N TYR A 352 6.63 7.49 4.61
CA TYR A 352 7.64 6.91 3.73
C TYR A 352 8.00 7.86 2.60
N ASP A 353 7.00 8.44 1.93
CA ASP A 353 7.20 9.44 0.86
C ASP A 353 8.00 10.65 1.37
N LEU A 354 7.77 11.05 2.63
CA LEU A 354 8.49 12.16 3.27
C LEU A 354 9.88 11.77 3.81
N GLY A 355 10.23 10.48 3.82
CA GLY A 355 11.58 9.99 4.16
C GLY A 355 11.69 9.16 5.43
N PHE A 356 10.58 8.82 6.10
CA PHE A 356 10.57 7.85 7.19
C PHE A 356 10.61 6.42 6.62
N THR A 357 11.81 6.04 6.18
CA THR A 357 12.14 4.79 5.51
C THR A 357 12.72 3.76 6.48
N GLU A 358 13.07 2.58 5.98
CA GLU A 358 13.64 1.48 6.74
C GLU A 358 14.92 1.89 7.49
N GLU A 359 15.86 2.57 6.82
CA GLU A 359 17.09 3.08 7.47
C GLU A 359 16.82 4.16 8.53
N ALA A 360 15.72 4.89 8.40
CA ALA A 360 15.28 5.89 9.36
C ALA A 360 14.51 5.30 10.55
N GLY A 361 14.38 3.97 10.61
CA GLY A 361 13.70 3.27 11.70
C GLY A 361 12.18 3.34 11.61
N ASN A 362 11.62 3.20 10.41
CA ASN A 362 10.18 3.03 10.24
C ASN A 362 9.68 1.69 10.80
N PHE A 363 8.38 1.45 10.74
CA PHE A 363 7.76 0.25 11.30
C PHE A 363 7.39 -0.72 10.17
N GLN A 364 8.20 -1.76 9.98
CA GLN A 364 7.98 -2.79 8.96
C GLN A 364 8.40 -4.18 9.48
N ALA A 365 7.57 -5.19 9.20
CA ALA A 365 7.89 -6.58 9.51
C ALA A 365 9.11 -7.07 8.71
N ASN A 366 9.24 -6.62 7.46
CA ASN A 366 10.30 -6.97 6.53
C ASN A 366 10.75 -5.73 5.75
N ASN A 367 12.01 -5.35 5.93
CA ASN A 367 12.61 -4.16 5.33
C ASN A 367 13.10 -4.40 3.89
N ASN A 368 12.90 -5.61 3.35
CA ASN A 368 13.34 -6.02 2.02
C ASN A 368 14.83 -5.74 1.73
N GLY A 369 15.67 -5.80 2.76
CA GLY A 369 17.10 -5.51 2.67
C GLY A 369 17.45 -4.03 2.41
N LYS A 370 16.52 -3.10 2.65
CA LYS A 370 16.74 -1.65 2.46
C LYS A 370 17.43 -0.96 3.65
N GLY A 371 17.72 -1.68 4.74
CA GLY A 371 18.38 -1.15 5.94
C GLY A 371 17.48 -1.16 7.17
N GLY A 372 17.90 -0.52 8.27
CA GLY A 372 17.17 -0.56 9.55
C GLY A 372 17.13 -1.94 10.21
N LYS A 373 16.25 -2.11 11.19
CA LYS A 373 15.92 -3.39 11.82
C LYS A 373 14.44 -3.72 11.60
N ASP A 374 14.22 -4.82 10.90
CA ASP A 374 12.93 -5.42 10.61
C ASP A 374 12.28 -6.11 11.83
N ASN A 375 11.09 -6.69 11.64
CA ASN A 375 10.22 -7.33 12.64
C ASN A 375 9.49 -6.36 13.58
N ASP A 376 9.15 -5.17 13.09
CA ASP A 376 8.60 -4.12 13.94
C ASP A 376 7.37 -3.40 13.41
N ALA A 377 6.59 -4.06 12.53
CA ALA A 377 5.26 -3.61 12.15
C ALA A 377 4.43 -3.09 13.33
N VAL A 378 3.64 -2.03 13.14
CA VAL A 378 2.83 -1.47 14.22
C VAL A 378 1.72 -2.45 14.60
N ILE A 379 1.64 -2.78 15.88
CA ILE A 379 0.51 -3.47 16.47
C ILE A 379 -0.60 -2.46 16.75
N LEU A 380 -1.76 -2.67 16.15
CA LEU A 380 -2.91 -1.77 16.21
C LEU A 380 -4.06 -2.43 16.98
N SER A 381 -4.28 -2.01 18.22
CA SER A 381 -5.38 -2.50 19.08
C SER A 381 -6.60 -1.59 18.96
N ALA A 382 -7.63 -2.07 18.26
CA ALA A 382 -8.91 -1.37 18.13
C ALA A 382 -9.85 -1.69 19.30
N GLN A 383 -10.59 -0.67 19.77
CA GLN A 383 -11.52 -0.78 20.89
C GLN A 383 -10.89 -1.42 22.13
N ASP A 384 -9.64 -1.07 22.40
CA ASP A 384 -8.90 -1.58 23.53
C ASP A 384 -9.66 -1.24 24.83
N THR A 385 -9.58 -2.14 25.82
CA THR A 385 -10.32 -2.04 27.08
C THR A 385 -9.43 -1.70 28.27
N TYR A 386 -8.17 -1.35 28.02
CA TYR A 386 -7.23 -0.84 29.00
C TYR A 386 -7.80 0.35 29.80
N ASP A 387 -8.43 1.31 29.10
CA ASP A 387 -9.11 2.46 29.69
C ASP A 387 -10.22 2.99 28.74
N THR A 388 -10.69 4.22 28.95
CA THR A 388 -11.61 4.95 28.08
C THR A 388 -11.22 6.43 27.99
N ASN A 389 -11.74 7.14 26.99
CA ASN A 389 -11.47 8.58 26.76
C ASN A 389 -9.99 8.92 26.56
N ASN A 390 -9.27 8.03 25.87
CA ASN A 390 -7.87 8.25 25.54
C ASN A 390 -7.48 7.47 24.27
N ALA A 391 -6.23 7.61 23.85
CA ALA A 391 -5.51 6.68 23.00
C ALA A 391 -4.03 6.68 23.47
N LEU A 392 -3.21 5.73 23.03
CA LEU A 392 -1.78 5.77 23.32
C LEU A 392 -0.95 5.01 22.29
N PHE A 393 0.29 5.43 22.12
CA PHE A 393 1.31 4.70 21.38
C PHE A 393 2.50 4.36 22.28
N VAL A 394 2.96 3.12 22.20
CA VAL A 394 4.21 2.65 22.82
C VAL A 394 5.27 2.53 21.74
N PRO A 395 6.26 3.44 21.68
CA PRO A 395 7.31 3.44 20.65
C PRO A 395 8.63 2.84 21.16
N PRO A 396 8.84 1.52 21.10
CA PRO A 396 10.14 0.94 21.42
C PRO A 396 11.18 1.23 20.31
N PRO A 397 12.47 0.95 20.57
CA PRO A 397 13.52 1.10 19.57
C PRO A 397 13.28 0.24 18.32
N ASP A 398 13.95 0.61 17.23
CA ASP A 398 13.94 -0.07 15.93
C ASP A 398 14.14 -1.60 16.06
N GLY A 399 13.32 -2.36 15.32
CA GLY A 399 13.27 -3.83 15.41
C GLY A 399 12.39 -4.39 16.54
N GLN A 400 11.59 -3.54 17.20
CA GLN A 400 10.52 -3.95 18.12
C GLN A 400 9.21 -3.28 17.73
N ASN A 401 8.11 -4.05 17.70
CA ASN A 401 6.81 -3.55 17.29
C ASN A 401 6.35 -2.35 18.14
N GLY A 402 6.03 -1.24 17.49
CA GLY A 402 5.22 -0.18 18.11
C GLY A 402 3.83 -0.70 18.43
N ILE A 403 3.21 -0.19 19.51
CA ILE A 403 1.88 -0.64 19.94
C ILE A 403 0.97 0.57 20.07
N MET A 404 -0.06 0.66 19.24
CA MET A 404 -1.10 1.68 19.29
C MET A 404 -2.36 1.12 19.92
N LEU A 405 -2.86 1.73 20.99
CA LEU A 405 -4.13 1.36 21.63
C LEU A 405 -5.16 2.45 21.38
N MET A 406 -6.21 2.09 20.64
CA MET A 406 -7.34 2.97 20.33
C MET A 406 -8.53 2.59 21.22
N LEU A 407 -8.93 3.49 22.11
CA LEU A 407 -9.92 3.20 23.16
C LEU A 407 -11.33 3.72 22.80
N LEU A 408 -12.31 3.33 23.60
CA LEU A 408 -13.67 3.86 23.49
C LEU A 408 -13.82 5.17 24.30
N TRP A 409 -14.66 6.08 23.78
CA TRP A 409 -14.94 7.39 24.37
C TRP A 409 -16.39 7.48 24.84
N THR A 410 -16.57 7.97 26.07
CA THR A 410 -17.84 8.02 26.81
C THR A 410 -18.45 9.42 26.94
N GLU A 411 -17.88 10.42 26.27
CA GLU A 411 -18.38 11.81 26.26
C GLU A 411 -19.67 12.01 25.44
N SER A 412 -20.19 10.94 24.86
CA SER A 412 -21.43 10.93 24.08
C SER A 412 -22.24 9.66 24.32
N ASN A 413 -23.51 9.70 23.88
CA ASN A 413 -24.40 8.54 23.90
C ASN A 413 -25.05 8.34 22.52
N PRO A 414 -24.76 7.24 21.80
CA PRO A 414 -23.85 6.14 22.18
C PRO A 414 -22.39 6.57 22.26
N ARG A 415 -21.55 5.71 22.87
CA ARG A 415 -20.08 5.90 22.94
C ARG A 415 -19.48 6.03 21.55
N ARG A 416 -18.38 6.78 21.43
CA ARG A 416 -17.62 6.94 20.18
C ARG A 416 -16.35 6.10 20.21
N ASP A 417 -15.91 5.65 19.05
CA ASP A 417 -14.74 4.78 18.88
C ASP A 417 -13.68 5.56 18.12
N CYS A 418 -12.55 5.88 18.78
CA CYS A 418 -11.55 6.80 18.22
C CYS A 418 -10.81 6.23 17.00
N THR A 419 -10.97 4.95 16.66
CA THR A 419 -10.48 4.42 15.39
C THR A 419 -11.07 5.11 14.16
N PHE A 420 -12.24 5.75 14.29
CA PHE A 420 -12.90 6.50 13.22
C PHE A 420 -12.55 7.99 13.21
N GLU A 421 -11.69 8.46 14.12
CA GLU A 421 -11.22 9.84 14.16
C GLU A 421 -9.74 9.88 13.77
N LYS A 422 -9.51 10.29 12.52
CA LYS A 422 -8.22 10.21 11.82
C LYS A 422 -7.14 10.99 12.56
N ASP A 423 -7.46 12.18 13.05
CA ASP A 423 -6.50 13.05 13.72
C ASP A 423 -5.93 12.41 15.01
N VAL A 424 -6.74 11.66 15.77
CA VAL A 424 -6.28 10.85 16.92
C VAL A 424 -5.37 9.71 16.45
N VAL A 425 -5.73 8.96 15.40
CA VAL A 425 -4.86 7.88 14.88
C VAL A 425 -3.51 8.42 14.38
N VAL A 426 -3.52 9.55 13.68
CA VAL A 426 -2.31 10.21 13.16
C VAL A 426 -1.47 10.76 14.30
N HIS A 427 -2.09 11.33 15.33
CA HIS A 427 -1.43 11.76 16.56
C HIS A 427 -0.66 10.59 17.18
N GLU A 428 -1.32 9.46 17.45
CA GLU A 428 -0.67 8.30 18.07
C GLU A 428 0.47 7.75 17.24
N TYR A 429 0.29 7.59 15.92
CA TYR A 429 1.36 7.08 15.06
C TYR A 429 2.57 8.03 15.06
N THR A 430 2.33 9.34 15.18
CA THR A 430 3.38 10.35 15.16
C THR A 430 4.27 10.29 16.40
N HIS A 431 3.79 9.80 17.55
CA HIS A 431 4.70 9.45 18.66
C HIS A 431 5.74 8.42 18.23
N GLY A 432 5.34 7.42 17.44
CA GLY A 432 6.26 6.47 16.81
C GLY A 432 7.30 7.17 15.93
N LEU A 433 6.87 8.04 15.02
CA LEU A 433 7.75 8.82 14.15
C LEU A 433 8.76 9.67 14.94
N SER A 434 8.28 10.53 15.83
CA SER A 434 9.12 11.48 16.56
C SER A 434 10.13 10.78 17.46
N THR A 435 9.72 9.67 18.08
CA THR A 435 10.58 8.88 18.97
C THR A 435 11.64 8.10 18.20
N ARG A 436 11.30 7.50 17.04
CA ARG A 436 12.28 6.77 16.21
C ARG A 436 13.34 7.69 15.60
N LEU A 437 12.95 8.91 15.21
CA LEU A 437 13.88 9.86 14.60
C LEU A 437 14.76 10.57 15.64
N THR A 438 14.20 10.99 16.78
CA THR A 438 14.94 11.79 17.76
C THR A 438 15.99 10.96 18.49
N GLY A 439 17.26 11.32 18.34
CA GLY A 439 18.37 10.55 18.93
C GLY A 439 18.72 9.26 18.19
N GLY A 440 18.02 8.99 17.07
CA GLY A 440 18.25 7.88 16.16
C GLY A 440 17.47 6.59 16.50
N PRO A 441 17.27 5.69 15.53
CA PRO A 441 16.32 4.57 15.64
C PRO A 441 16.55 3.59 16.80
N ASP A 442 17.79 3.45 17.27
CA ASP A 442 18.16 2.50 18.34
C ASP A 442 17.84 3.02 19.75
N ASN A 443 17.41 4.27 19.91
CA ASN A 443 17.21 4.91 21.22
C ASN A 443 15.87 5.66 21.33
N SER A 444 14.92 5.07 22.06
CA SER A 444 13.59 5.65 22.28
C SER A 444 13.46 6.49 23.56
N ASP A 445 14.54 6.72 24.31
CA ASP A 445 14.50 7.47 25.58
C ASP A 445 14.64 9.00 25.38
N CYS A 446 14.57 9.46 24.13
CA CYS A 446 14.98 10.80 23.73
C CYS A 446 13.88 11.87 23.73
N LEU A 447 12.65 11.51 24.11
CA LEU A 447 11.51 12.41 24.31
C LEU A 447 10.80 12.12 25.65
N SER A 448 11.57 11.92 26.72
CA SER A 448 11.06 11.28 27.94
C SER A 448 10.65 12.24 29.07
N ASP A 449 11.00 13.52 28.99
CA ASP A 449 10.71 14.47 30.07
C ASP A 449 10.63 15.94 29.59
N GLY A 450 9.96 16.79 30.36
CA GLY A 450 9.91 18.24 30.21
C GLY A 450 9.52 18.72 28.81
N GLU A 451 10.30 19.67 28.25
CA GLU A 451 10.06 20.18 26.89
C GLU A 451 10.15 19.10 25.82
N ALA A 452 10.99 18.08 26.00
CA ALA A 452 11.16 17.04 25.01
C ALA A 452 9.89 16.18 24.90
N SER A 453 9.35 15.74 26.04
CA SER A 453 8.06 15.02 26.09
C SER A 453 6.93 15.87 25.51
N GLY A 454 6.82 17.14 25.93
CA GLY A 454 5.80 18.04 25.40
C GLY A 454 5.94 18.33 23.90
N MET A 455 7.15 18.42 23.35
CA MET A 455 7.31 18.50 21.89
C MET A 455 6.87 17.21 21.19
N GLY A 456 7.01 16.05 21.84
CA GLY A 456 6.39 14.78 21.42
C GLY A 456 4.91 14.94 21.13
N GLU A 457 4.14 15.40 22.12
CA GLU A 457 2.71 15.74 21.98
C GLU A 457 2.46 16.77 20.87
N GLY A 458 3.31 17.80 20.81
CA GLY A 458 3.14 18.90 19.86
C GLY A 458 3.39 18.50 18.40
N TRP A 459 4.37 17.62 18.15
CA TRP A 459 4.56 17.06 16.81
C TRP A 459 3.39 16.17 16.42
N SER A 460 2.87 15.37 17.35
CA SER A 460 1.71 14.53 17.11
C SER A 460 0.47 15.33 16.71
N ASP A 461 0.15 16.39 17.44
CA ASP A 461 -0.94 17.31 17.07
C ASP A 461 -0.66 18.03 15.74
N PHE A 462 0.58 18.48 15.52
CA PHE A 462 0.96 19.17 14.28
C PHE A 462 0.73 18.31 13.05
N TYR A 463 1.21 17.07 13.05
CA TYR A 463 1.01 16.17 11.91
C TYR A 463 -0.47 15.81 11.72
N ALA A 464 -1.23 15.65 12.80
CA ALA A 464 -2.66 15.39 12.75
C ALA A 464 -3.40 16.53 12.01
N ILE A 465 -3.19 17.79 12.40
CA ILE A 465 -3.86 18.94 11.78
C ILE A 465 -3.29 19.29 10.39
N ALA A 466 -2.00 19.07 10.16
CA ALA A 466 -1.38 19.29 8.84
C ALA A 466 -1.96 18.34 7.78
N ASN A 467 -2.25 17.09 8.16
CA ASN A 467 -2.89 16.09 7.30
C ASN A 467 -4.43 16.22 7.24
N ALA A 468 -5.01 17.18 7.95
CA ALA A 468 -6.44 17.53 7.91
C ALA A 468 -6.73 18.82 7.11
N LEU A 469 -5.70 19.45 6.52
CA LEU A 469 -5.81 20.73 5.81
C LEU A 469 -6.96 20.72 4.79
N LYS A 470 -7.80 21.76 4.85
CA LYS A 470 -8.90 21.99 3.89
C LYS A 470 -8.67 23.22 3.01
N ASP A 471 -9.35 23.28 1.87
CA ASP A 471 -9.23 24.39 0.91
C ASP A 471 -9.78 25.71 1.46
N GLU A 472 -10.81 25.64 2.30
CA GLU A 472 -11.45 26.80 2.92
C GLU A 472 -10.70 27.33 4.15
N TRP A 473 -9.72 26.60 4.67
CA TRP A 473 -8.94 27.05 5.82
C TRP A 473 -8.01 28.19 5.43
N THR A 474 -7.88 29.13 6.37
CA THR A 474 -6.96 30.27 6.34
C THR A 474 -6.08 30.21 7.58
N ARG A 475 -5.02 31.02 7.62
CA ARG A 475 -4.14 31.14 8.79
C ARG A 475 -4.88 31.37 10.11
N ASP A 476 -6.00 32.09 10.08
CA ASP A 476 -6.75 32.45 11.29
C ASP A 476 -7.90 31.47 11.58
N THR A 477 -8.12 30.45 10.75
CA THR A 477 -9.14 29.42 10.98
C THR A 477 -8.81 28.65 12.27
N PRO A 478 -9.71 28.60 13.27
CA PRO A 478 -9.53 27.77 14.46
C PRO A 478 -9.65 26.29 14.11
N VAL A 479 -8.63 25.50 14.48
CA VAL A 479 -8.58 24.06 14.29
C VAL A 479 -8.45 23.37 15.65
N SER A 480 -9.25 22.34 15.88
CA SER A 480 -9.25 21.51 17.09
C SER A 480 -8.87 20.07 16.73
N ILE A 481 -8.46 19.29 17.74
CA ILE A 481 -8.21 17.84 17.61
C ILE A 481 -9.19 17.04 18.47
N GLY A 482 -9.60 15.86 17.99
CA GLY A 482 -10.44 14.91 18.75
C GLY A 482 -11.85 15.42 19.05
N ALA A 483 -12.35 16.38 18.25
CA ALA A 483 -13.62 17.06 18.50
C ALA A 483 -14.82 16.10 18.42
N TRP A 484 -14.76 15.10 17.54
CA TRP A 484 -15.85 14.13 17.44
C TRP A 484 -15.87 13.21 18.65
N VAL A 485 -14.78 12.56 19.05
CA VAL A 485 -14.77 11.64 20.18
C VAL A 485 -15.02 12.34 21.51
N TYR A 486 -14.48 13.55 21.67
CA TYR A 486 -14.69 14.39 22.85
C TYR A 486 -16.10 14.99 22.93
N ASN A 487 -16.83 14.99 21.80
CA ASN A 487 -18.19 15.52 21.70
C ASN A 487 -18.31 17.02 22.06
N ASP A 488 -17.24 17.77 21.78
CA ASP A 488 -17.19 19.22 21.87
C ASP A 488 -16.50 19.74 20.59
N PRO A 489 -17.11 20.67 19.84
CA PRO A 489 -16.48 21.25 18.65
C PRO A 489 -15.17 22.01 18.93
N ASN A 490 -14.85 22.31 20.20
CA ASN A 490 -13.57 22.91 20.58
C ASN A 490 -12.44 21.86 20.76
N GLY A 491 -12.77 20.57 20.78
CA GLY A 491 -11.79 19.48 20.93
C GLY A 491 -11.16 19.38 22.32
N LEU A 492 -10.04 18.65 22.38
CA LEU A 492 -9.38 18.25 23.63
C LEU A 492 -8.49 19.33 24.26
N ARG A 493 -7.97 20.24 23.43
CA ARG A 493 -6.96 21.22 23.83
C ARG A 493 -7.62 22.47 24.42
N SER A 494 -6.86 23.22 25.22
CA SER A 494 -7.35 24.38 25.97
C SER A 494 -7.66 25.57 25.07
N VAL A 495 -6.97 25.69 23.94
CA VAL A 495 -7.21 26.68 22.88
C VAL A 495 -7.09 26.05 21.49
N PRO A 496 -7.77 26.58 20.47
CA PRO A 496 -7.64 26.06 19.11
C PRO A 496 -6.28 26.42 18.50
N TYR A 497 -5.81 25.62 17.54
CA TYR A 497 -4.68 25.99 16.69
C TYR A 497 -5.13 27.01 15.64
N THR A 498 -4.55 28.20 15.71
CA THR A 498 -4.82 29.31 14.82
C THR A 498 -3.70 30.33 14.92
N SER A 499 -3.45 31.06 13.85
CA SER A 499 -2.52 32.18 13.85
C SER A 499 -3.10 33.49 14.43
N ASP A 500 -4.39 33.52 14.83
CA ASP A 500 -4.99 34.63 15.58
C ASP A 500 -4.50 34.61 17.04
N MET A 501 -3.63 35.56 17.37
CA MET A 501 -3.03 35.72 18.71
C MET A 501 -4.05 36.04 19.82
N THR A 502 -5.28 36.44 19.46
CA THR A 502 -6.36 36.66 20.43
C THR A 502 -7.01 35.33 20.82
N ALA A 503 -7.25 34.46 19.82
CA ALA A 503 -7.87 33.16 20.02
C ALA A 503 -6.89 32.14 20.61
N ASN A 504 -5.62 32.21 20.22
CA ASN A 504 -4.54 31.41 20.79
C ASN A 504 -3.36 32.32 21.16
N PRO A 505 -3.23 32.70 22.44
CA PRO A 505 -2.17 33.60 22.91
C PRO A 505 -0.87 32.87 23.28
N ASN A 506 -0.74 31.57 23.02
CA ASN A 506 0.41 30.80 23.48
C ASN A 506 1.72 31.30 22.85
N THR A 507 2.74 31.41 23.69
CA THR A 507 4.12 31.82 23.35
C THR A 507 5.10 30.99 24.16
N TYR A 508 6.40 31.11 23.89
CA TYR A 508 7.42 30.42 24.67
C TYR A 508 7.40 30.75 26.18
N ALA A 509 6.89 31.93 26.56
CA ALA A 509 6.67 32.28 27.97
C ALA A 509 5.52 31.51 28.63
N THR A 510 4.56 30.99 27.85
CA THR A 510 3.44 30.19 28.37
C THR A 510 3.94 28.94 29.08
N LEU A 511 5.07 28.38 28.65
CA LEU A 511 5.69 27.21 29.25
C LEU A 511 6.17 27.42 30.69
N ASN A 512 6.36 28.68 31.13
CA ASN A 512 6.81 28.98 32.48
C ASN A 512 5.71 28.63 33.49
N GLY A 513 5.86 27.47 34.15
CA GLY A 513 4.91 26.96 35.14
C GLY A 513 4.05 25.80 34.65
N LEU A 514 4.25 25.34 33.42
CA LEU A 514 3.67 24.09 32.93
C LEU A 514 4.59 22.92 33.28
N SER A 515 3.98 21.78 33.61
CA SER A 515 4.67 20.52 33.89
C SER A 515 3.98 19.32 33.23
N GLU A 516 2.91 19.57 32.47
CA GLU A 516 2.06 18.57 31.84
C GLU A 516 2.38 18.60 30.34
N GLU A 517 2.67 17.44 29.76
CA GLU A 517 3.20 17.31 28.40
C GLU A 517 2.24 17.83 27.32
N HIS A 518 0.93 17.63 27.45
CA HIS A 518 -0.06 18.09 26.48
C HIS A 518 -0.18 19.62 26.47
N ASP A 519 -0.15 20.28 27.63
CA ASP A 519 -0.16 21.74 27.74
C ASP A 519 1.11 22.36 27.10
N ILE A 520 2.25 21.70 27.27
CA ILE A 520 3.52 22.10 26.62
C ILE A 520 3.43 21.87 25.10
N GLY A 521 2.91 20.71 24.69
CA GLY A 521 2.73 20.34 23.29
C GLY A 521 1.80 21.27 22.52
N GLU A 522 0.70 21.71 23.15
CA GLU A 522 -0.20 22.72 22.58
C GLU A 522 0.55 23.99 22.17
N THR A 523 1.54 24.43 22.97
CA THR A 523 2.38 25.57 22.64
C THR A 523 3.34 25.26 21.48
N TRP A 524 3.93 24.05 21.43
CA TRP A 524 4.81 23.65 20.32
C TRP A 524 4.07 23.55 18.99
N THR A 525 2.91 22.90 18.95
CA THR A 525 2.04 22.82 17.76
C THR A 525 1.68 24.21 17.27
N THR A 526 1.33 25.11 18.20
CA THR A 526 0.99 26.49 17.88
C THR A 526 2.14 27.22 17.18
N VAL A 527 3.40 26.96 17.57
CA VAL A 527 4.59 27.50 16.91
C VAL A 527 4.76 26.90 15.52
N LEU A 528 4.68 25.58 15.38
CA LEU A 528 4.80 24.90 14.08
C LEU A 528 3.67 25.28 13.12
N TRP A 529 2.48 25.61 13.62
CA TRP A 529 1.36 26.08 12.82
C TRP A 529 1.64 27.44 12.16
N GLU A 530 2.43 28.31 12.80
CA GLU A 530 2.90 29.54 12.14
C GLU A 530 3.90 29.25 11.03
N VAL A 531 4.81 28.29 11.24
CA VAL A 531 5.77 27.86 10.20
C VAL A 531 4.99 27.31 9.01
N PHE A 532 4.03 26.43 9.28
CA PHE A 532 3.14 25.83 8.29
C PHE A 532 2.45 26.86 7.41
N TRP A 533 1.76 27.84 8.03
CA TRP A 533 1.05 28.86 7.25
C TRP A 533 2.00 29.79 6.49
N ASN A 534 3.16 30.14 7.05
CA ASN A 534 4.13 30.96 6.31
C ASN A 534 4.65 30.22 5.06
N LEU A 535 4.89 28.91 5.15
CA LEU A 535 5.33 28.12 3.99
C LEU A 535 4.19 27.84 3.02
N VAL A 536 2.95 27.65 3.49
CA VAL A 536 1.76 27.56 2.62
C VAL A 536 1.54 28.87 1.87
N ASP A 537 1.72 30.02 2.51
CA ASP A 537 1.59 31.33 1.86
C ASP A 537 2.66 31.53 0.77
N LYS A 538 3.88 31.02 0.99
CA LYS A 538 5.00 31.12 0.04
C LYS A 538 4.91 30.12 -1.12
N HIS A 539 4.67 28.85 -0.83
CA HIS A 539 4.77 27.74 -1.79
C HIS A 539 3.42 27.20 -2.27
N GLY A 540 2.32 27.72 -1.72
CA GLY A 540 0.97 27.23 -1.99
C GLY A 540 0.58 26.03 -1.14
N ARG A 541 -0.65 25.54 -1.33
CA ARG A 541 -1.21 24.38 -0.61
C ARG A 541 -1.49 23.21 -1.55
N ASN A 542 -1.44 22.01 -0.99
CA ASN A 542 -1.92 20.77 -1.56
C ASN A 542 -2.81 20.05 -0.55
N THR A 543 -4.12 20.03 -0.82
CA THR A 543 -5.14 19.30 -0.03
C THR A 543 -5.36 17.88 -0.54
N GLY A 544 -4.55 17.43 -1.51
CA GLY A 544 -4.48 16.05 -1.91
C GLY A 544 -3.88 15.16 -0.81
N PRO A 545 -4.10 13.84 -0.87
CA PRO A 545 -3.75 12.94 0.21
C PRO A 545 -2.24 12.66 0.33
N LYS A 546 -1.42 13.15 -0.61
CA LYS A 546 0.00 12.81 -0.77
C LYS A 546 0.83 14.01 -1.21
N PRO A 547 2.13 14.06 -0.83
CA PRO A 547 3.05 15.08 -1.30
C PRO A 547 3.24 14.99 -2.81
N VAL A 548 3.37 16.15 -3.46
CA VAL A 548 3.82 16.25 -4.85
C VAL A 548 5.25 16.78 -4.84
N PHE A 549 6.19 16.01 -5.38
CA PHE A 549 7.60 16.37 -5.40
C PHE A 549 7.99 17.14 -6.68
N SER A 550 8.85 18.14 -6.50
CA SER A 550 9.57 18.82 -7.57
C SER A 550 10.60 17.90 -8.25
N GLU A 551 11.22 18.35 -9.34
CA GLU A 551 12.28 17.58 -10.03
C GLU A 551 13.49 17.28 -9.13
N SER A 552 13.73 18.10 -8.11
CA SER A 552 14.78 17.93 -7.11
C SER A 552 14.38 17.01 -5.94
N GLY A 553 13.19 16.41 -5.95
CA GLY A 553 12.72 15.51 -4.90
C GLY A 553 12.26 16.22 -3.62
N ILE A 554 12.03 17.53 -3.68
CA ILE A 554 11.55 18.34 -2.55
C ILE A 554 10.03 18.54 -2.71
N PRO A 555 9.21 18.42 -1.66
CA PRO A 555 7.78 18.74 -1.73
C PRO A 555 7.55 20.14 -2.33
N ALA A 556 6.64 20.22 -3.29
CA ALA A 556 6.41 21.44 -4.07
C ALA A 556 5.46 22.44 -3.37
N ASP A 557 4.67 21.95 -2.41
CA ASP A 557 3.68 22.72 -1.66
C ASP A 557 4.12 22.93 -0.20
N GLY A 558 3.66 24.02 0.39
CA GLY A 558 4.12 24.47 1.70
C GLY A 558 3.72 23.52 2.84
N ASN A 559 2.57 22.86 2.74
CA ASN A 559 2.10 21.97 3.80
C ASN A 559 2.89 20.66 3.89
N PHE A 560 3.25 20.03 2.77
CA PHE A 560 4.14 18.87 2.79
C PHE A 560 5.62 19.27 2.94
N LEU A 561 6.03 20.45 2.45
CA LEU A 561 7.37 20.98 2.69
C LEU A 561 7.61 21.22 4.19
N THR A 562 6.64 21.78 4.90
CA THR A 562 6.73 21.98 6.36
C THR A 562 6.87 20.64 7.08
N GLN A 563 6.03 19.66 6.76
CA GLN A 563 6.12 18.32 7.35
C GLN A 563 7.49 17.70 7.09
N LYS A 564 8.02 17.79 5.86
CA LYS A 564 9.36 17.29 5.52
C LYS A 564 10.46 17.97 6.36
N ILE A 565 10.45 19.29 6.44
CA ILE A 565 11.46 20.04 7.22
C ILE A 565 11.37 19.68 8.71
N VAL A 566 10.16 19.54 9.25
CA VAL A 566 9.96 19.12 10.65
C VAL A 566 10.46 17.69 10.88
N MET A 567 10.19 16.75 9.96
CA MET A 567 10.72 15.38 10.01
C MET A 567 12.25 15.36 10.01
N ASP A 568 12.87 16.11 9.10
CA ASP A 568 14.33 16.22 9.02
C ASP A 568 14.91 16.89 10.27
N GLY A 569 14.20 17.87 10.84
CA GLY A 569 14.56 18.49 12.12
C GLY A 569 14.58 17.49 13.27
N MET A 570 13.60 16.57 13.35
CA MET A 570 13.60 15.49 14.36
C MET A 570 14.83 14.58 14.22
N ALA A 571 15.29 14.32 13.00
CA ALA A 571 16.48 13.51 12.75
C ALA A 571 17.81 14.23 13.05
N LEU A 572 17.82 15.57 13.01
CA LEU A 572 19.00 16.39 13.28
C LEU A 572 19.17 16.76 14.76
N GLN A 573 18.07 16.93 15.48
CA GLN A 573 18.08 17.44 16.85
C GLN A 573 18.75 16.47 17.84
N PRO A 574 19.32 16.97 18.96
CA PRO A 574 19.88 16.10 19.98
C PRO A 574 18.80 15.27 20.71
N CYS A 575 19.23 14.24 21.42
CA CYS A 575 18.38 13.51 22.35
C CYS A 575 17.91 14.43 23.50
N ASN A 576 16.63 14.36 23.86
CA ASN A 576 15.94 15.24 24.80
C ASN A 576 16.14 16.74 24.48
N PRO A 577 15.67 17.19 23.31
CA PRO A 577 15.84 18.57 22.86
C PRO A 577 14.98 19.54 23.67
N THR A 578 15.41 20.80 23.69
CA THR A 578 14.60 21.96 24.08
C THR A 578 13.92 22.56 22.84
N PHE A 579 12.91 23.41 23.03
CA PHE A 579 12.26 24.17 21.95
C PHE A 579 13.28 24.96 21.13
N VAL A 580 14.30 25.54 21.78
CA VAL A 580 15.38 26.28 21.11
C VAL A 580 16.22 25.36 20.23
N SER A 581 16.64 24.20 20.74
CA SER A 581 17.42 23.25 19.93
C SER A 581 16.61 22.61 18.80
N ALA A 582 15.32 22.35 19.01
CA ALA A 582 14.43 21.81 17.98
C ALA A 582 14.14 22.85 16.88
N ARG A 583 13.95 24.12 17.26
CA ARG A 583 13.88 25.25 16.32
C ARG A 583 15.12 25.30 15.42
N ASP A 584 16.30 25.28 16.04
CA ASP A 584 17.57 25.37 15.30
C ASP A 584 17.72 24.17 14.36
N ALA A 585 17.34 22.97 14.79
CA ALA A 585 17.33 21.77 13.95
C ALA A 585 16.36 21.88 12.75
N ILE A 586 15.19 22.50 12.92
CA ILE A 586 14.23 22.78 11.83
C ILE A 586 14.81 23.78 10.82
N ILE A 587 15.54 24.80 11.28
CA ILE A 587 16.21 25.76 10.40
C ILE A 587 17.36 25.07 9.64
N ASP A 588 18.15 24.25 10.32
CA ASP A 588 19.22 23.46 9.71
C ASP A 588 18.68 22.44 8.69
N ALA A 589 17.50 21.86 8.94
CA ALA A 589 16.80 20.99 8.00
C ALA A 589 16.43 21.74 6.71
N ASP A 590 15.87 22.95 6.80
CA ASP A 590 15.62 23.79 5.62
C ASP A 590 16.92 24.16 4.90
N GLN A 591 17.98 24.49 5.65
CA GLN A 591 19.30 24.77 5.09
C GLN A 591 19.85 23.58 4.30
N ALA A 592 19.67 22.36 4.78
CA ALA A 592 20.12 21.14 4.12
C ALA A 592 19.24 20.78 2.91
N LEU A 593 17.92 20.95 3.02
CA LEU A 593 16.96 20.54 2.01
C LEU A 593 16.82 21.54 0.86
N THR A 594 16.68 22.83 1.19
CA THR A 594 16.34 23.89 0.23
C THR A 594 17.46 24.92 0.05
N SER A 595 18.61 24.71 0.70
CA SER A 595 19.67 25.71 0.81
C SER A 595 19.27 26.96 1.60
N GLY A 596 18.28 26.85 2.50
CA GLY A 596 17.86 27.94 3.39
C GLY A 596 16.91 28.92 2.72
N ASP A 597 16.24 28.50 1.65
CA ASP A 597 15.32 29.36 0.89
C ASP A 597 14.21 29.91 1.79
N ASN A 598 13.86 29.19 2.88
CA ASN A 598 12.73 29.50 3.76
C ASN A 598 13.12 30.09 5.10
N ALA A 599 14.37 30.49 5.28
CA ALA A 599 14.87 30.98 6.56
C ALA A 599 14.06 32.17 7.09
N CYS A 600 13.66 33.11 6.23
CA CYS A 600 12.84 34.26 6.62
C CYS A 600 11.47 33.83 7.16
N GLU A 601 10.78 32.94 6.45
CA GLU A 601 9.45 32.44 6.82
C GLU A 601 9.49 31.67 8.14
N ILE A 602 10.49 30.79 8.31
CA ILE A 602 10.67 29.96 9.49
C ILE A 602 11.02 30.83 10.71
N TRP A 603 12.02 31.72 10.61
CA TRP A 603 12.37 32.62 11.72
C TRP A 603 11.23 33.55 12.11
N THR A 604 10.48 34.08 11.13
CA THR A 604 9.32 34.95 11.40
C THR A 604 8.26 34.22 12.22
N ALA A 605 7.99 32.94 11.91
CA ALA A 605 7.03 32.11 12.66
C ALA A 605 7.49 31.89 14.10
N PHE A 606 8.74 31.47 14.31
CA PHE A 606 9.29 31.26 15.65
C PHE A 606 9.34 32.55 16.46
N ALA A 607 9.81 33.65 15.87
CA ALA A 607 9.86 34.95 16.50
C ALA A 607 8.46 35.43 16.92
N LYS A 608 7.43 35.25 16.08
CA LYS A 608 6.04 35.63 16.40
C LYS A 608 5.54 35.02 17.72
N ARG A 609 5.98 33.81 18.04
CA ARG A 609 5.59 33.05 19.24
C ARG A 609 6.64 33.13 20.37
N GLY A 610 7.57 34.07 20.31
CA GLY A 610 8.55 34.34 21.37
C GLY A 610 9.78 33.42 21.35
N LEU A 611 10.01 32.69 20.27
CA LEU A 611 11.13 31.77 20.08
C LEU A 611 12.15 32.29 19.03
N GLY A 612 12.30 33.61 18.91
CA GLY A 612 13.26 34.30 18.04
C GLY A 612 14.73 34.15 18.46
N GLU A 613 15.64 34.82 17.77
CA GLU A 613 17.10 34.62 17.86
C GLU A 613 17.63 34.63 19.31
N GLY A 614 17.12 35.54 20.15
CA GLY A 614 17.54 35.70 21.54
C GLY A 614 16.83 34.80 22.56
N ALA A 615 16.00 33.85 22.12
CA ALA A 615 15.28 32.97 23.04
C ALA A 615 16.24 31.96 23.71
N VAL A 616 16.07 31.75 25.01
CA VAL A 616 16.95 30.89 25.81
C VAL A 616 16.12 29.97 26.69
N TYR A 617 16.46 28.68 26.63
CA TYR A 617 15.90 27.66 27.51
C TYR A 617 16.34 27.87 28.96
N ASP A 618 15.39 27.72 29.87
CA ASP A 618 15.58 27.50 31.29
C ASP A 618 14.42 26.60 31.75
N GLU A 619 14.65 25.74 32.74
CA GLU A 619 13.65 24.80 33.24
C GLU A 619 12.38 25.52 33.73
N THR A 620 12.53 26.70 34.35
CA THR A 620 11.44 27.41 35.04
C THR A 620 11.20 28.83 34.55
N ASN A 621 12.20 29.46 33.92
CA ASN A 621 12.16 30.87 33.55
C ASN A 621 12.78 31.12 32.17
N ARG A 622 12.11 30.60 31.15
CA ARG A 622 12.49 30.74 29.74
C ARG A 622 12.56 32.21 29.34
N THR A 623 13.59 32.56 28.58
CA THR A 623 13.72 33.89 28.00
C THR A 623 13.10 33.89 26.62
N VAL A 624 12.13 34.78 26.40
CA VAL A 624 11.50 34.96 25.08
C VAL A 624 12.29 35.97 24.24
N SER A 625 12.26 35.78 22.92
CA SER A 625 12.70 36.78 21.95
C SER A 625 11.73 36.81 20.78
N PHE A 626 11.46 38.01 20.29
CA PHE A 626 10.66 38.24 19.08
C PHE A 626 11.55 38.75 17.93
N ASP A 627 12.87 38.64 18.08
CA ASP A 627 13.83 39.14 17.12
C ASP A 627 14.08 38.09 16.03
N ILE A 628 14.18 38.56 14.78
CA ILE A 628 14.58 37.79 13.62
C ILE A 628 16.05 38.14 13.33
N PRO A 629 16.94 37.16 13.02
CA PRO A 629 18.34 37.47 12.76
C PRO A 629 18.54 38.45 11.58
N ASP A 630 19.53 39.33 11.71
CA ASP A 630 19.85 40.34 10.70
C ASP A 630 20.19 39.70 9.34
N GLY A 631 19.51 40.14 8.27
CA GLY A 631 19.79 39.74 6.88
C GLY A 631 19.24 38.38 6.47
N VAL A 632 18.40 37.76 7.30
CA VAL A 632 17.61 36.57 6.95
C VAL A 632 16.38 36.93 6.11
N CYS A 633 15.79 38.10 6.41
CA CYS A 633 14.85 38.84 5.58
C CYS A 633 15.54 40.17 5.14
#